data_AF-A0A537CQP8-F1
#
_entry.id   AF-A0A537CQP8-F1
#
_cell.length_a   1.000
_cell.length_b   1.000
_cell.length_c   1.000
_cell.angle_alpha   90.00
_cell.angle_beta   90.00
_cell.angle_gamma   90.00
#
_symmetry.space_group_name_H-M   'P 1'
#
loop_
_entity.id
_entity.type
_entity.pdbx_description
1 polymer ?
#
loop_
_entity_poly.entity_id
_entity_poly.type
_entity_poly.pdbx_seq_one_letter_code
_entity_poly.pdbx_strand_id
1 'polypeptide(L)'
;MGTVVTYGHYGEPQSHERATLSALAQAIAALRGDEFAGEYVPSARYATPLYFVPGETVVGLERARAVGMRSADDLYGGVVPYAFLANKTIAHPLVAPEALAPQGWSGAFATRVREVVLPGYAAFTLEDAYRAARALLAEGPVRIKPGDGIGGRDQLVVRDLAALEGALDRVDPARLARNGLVIESELAGATTYSVGQVAVNGMAATYCGTQKLTPDNGGQPAYGGSDLLIARGGWAALDALELAPELRLAIRQARAFDTACRQLPGVFASRRNYDTLLGHDAEGQVRAGVLEQSWRIGGASGPEIAALAAFHGQPGLRAVHARSAEIYGECAVPPPHAIVHYRGVDARAGALTKYTVIERYEPAR
;
A
#
# COMPACT_ATOMS: atom_id res chain seq x y z
N MET A 1 -12.84 15.99 -22.23
CA MET A 1 -12.16 16.64 -21.11
C MET A 1 -13.04 16.42 -19.88
N GLY A 2 -12.56 15.62 -18.94
CA GLY A 2 -13.20 15.35 -17.66
C GLY A 2 -12.63 16.24 -16.55
N THR A 3 -12.98 15.93 -15.31
CA THR A 3 -12.48 16.64 -14.12
C THR A 3 -11.96 15.64 -13.09
N VAL A 4 -10.74 15.88 -12.60
CA VAL A 4 -10.11 15.13 -11.51
C VAL A 4 -10.37 15.84 -10.19
N VAL A 5 -10.75 15.07 -9.17
CA VAL A 5 -10.96 15.55 -7.80
C VAL A 5 -10.27 14.64 -6.78
N THR A 6 -9.77 15.19 -5.68
CA THR A 6 -9.39 14.38 -4.51
C THR A 6 -10.63 13.96 -3.73
N TYR A 7 -10.58 12.79 -3.07
CA TYR A 7 -11.74 12.25 -2.35
C TYR A 7 -11.39 11.65 -0.98
N GLY A 8 -12.26 11.88 -0.01
CA GLY A 8 -12.11 11.39 1.36
C GLY A 8 -11.15 12.23 2.20
N HIS A 9 -11.11 11.92 3.50
CA HIS A 9 -10.18 12.55 4.42
C HIS A 9 -8.84 11.83 4.36
N TYR A 10 -7.76 12.57 4.14
CA TYR A 10 -6.40 12.04 4.14
C TYR A 10 -5.46 13.06 4.78
N GLY A 11 -4.89 12.68 5.91
CA GLY A 11 -4.16 13.58 6.80
C GLY A 11 -5.04 14.69 7.39
N GLU A 12 -4.44 15.47 8.28
CA GLU A 12 -5.05 16.70 8.81
C GLU A 12 -5.14 17.79 7.74
N PRO A 13 -6.01 18.80 7.90
CA PRO A 13 -5.94 20.02 7.10
C PRO A 13 -4.52 20.59 7.12
N GLN A 14 -3.98 20.95 5.94
CA GLN A 14 -2.61 21.45 5.75
C GLN A 14 -1.48 20.42 6.04
N SER A 15 -1.80 19.15 6.24
CA SER A 15 -0.79 18.10 6.34
C SER A 15 -0.03 17.91 5.03
N HIS A 16 1.20 17.43 5.16
CA HIS A 16 2.03 17.04 4.03
C HIS A 16 1.38 15.90 3.20
N GLU A 17 0.61 15.03 3.84
CA GLU A 17 -0.18 13.96 3.20
C GLU A 17 -1.21 14.54 2.23
N ARG A 18 -1.98 15.54 2.68
CA ARG A 18 -3.02 16.19 1.88
C ARG A 18 -2.45 17.05 0.76
N ALA A 19 -1.32 17.72 1.00
CA ALA A 19 -0.59 18.44 -0.03
C ALA A 19 -0.04 17.50 -1.11
N THR A 20 0.57 16.39 -0.69
CA THR A 20 1.07 15.35 -1.61
C THR A 20 -0.06 14.74 -2.44
N LEU A 21 -1.20 14.42 -1.81
CA LEU A 21 -2.39 13.93 -2.51
C LEU A 21 -2.85 14.89 -3.61
N SER A 22 -2.93 16.19 -3.30
CA SER A 22 -3.31 17.23 -4.27
C SER A 22 -2.31 17.34 -5.42
N ALA A 23 -1.01 17.32 -5.13
CA ALA A 23 0.04 17.37 -6.16
C ALA A 23 -0.03 16.16 -7.11
N LEU A 24 -0.22 14.96 -6.57
CA LEU A 24 -0.36 13.74 -7.36
C LEU A 24 -1.67 13.73 -8.17
N ALA A 25 -2.77 14.22 -7.61
CA ALA A 25 -4.04 14.34 -8.34
C ALA A 25 -3.95 15.34 -9.50
N GLN A 26 -3.24 16.45 -9.33
CA GLN A 26 -2.98 17.41 -10.39
C GLN A 26 -2.13 16.78 -11.52
N ALA A 27 -1.11 15.99 -11.18
CA ALA A 27 -0.30 15.26 -12.16
C ALA A 27 -1.13 14.21 -12.92
N ILE A 28 -2.05 13.52 -12.25
CA ILE A 28 -3.02 12.60 -12.89
C ILE A 28 -3.94 13.35 -13.86
N ALA A 29 -4.45 14.53 -13.47
CA ALA A 29 -5.28 15.36 -14.35
C ALA A 29 -4.54 15.74 -15.64
N ALA A 30 -3.28 16.17 -15.51
CA ALA A 30 -2.42 16.48 -16.65
C ALA A 30 -2.21 15.25 -17.57
N LEU A 31 -1.96 14.06 -17.00
CA LEU A 31 -1.80 12.81 -17.76
C LEU A 31 -3.07 12.41 -18.52
N ARG A 32 -4.24 12.74 -17.97
CA ARG A 32 -5.55 12.44 -18.56
C ARG A 32 -6.01 13.50 -19.57
N GLY A 33 -5.40 14.69 -19.55
CA GLY A 33 -5.91 15.85 -20.27
C GLY A 33 -7.22 16.38 -19.66
N ASP A 34 -7.38 16.21 -18.35
CA ASP A 34 -8.55 16.62 -17.56
C ASP A 34 -8.21 17.86 -16.70
N GLU A 35 -9.22 18.58 -16.24
CA GLU A 35 -9.05 19.69 -15.28
C GLU A 35 -8.92 19.16 -13.85
N PHE A 36 -8.03 19.73 -13.02
CA PHE A 36 -7.99 19.43 -11.59
C PHE A 36 -8.82 20.44 -10.79
N ALA A 37 -9.89 19.98 -10.13
CA ALA A 37 -10.84 20.84 -9.41
C ALA A 37 -10.66 20.83 -7.88
N GLY A 38 -9.55 20.31 -7.36
CA GLY A 38 -9.30 20.23 -5.92
C GLY A 38 -10.07 19.11 -5.24
N GLU A 39 -10.52 19.35 -4.00
CA GLU A 39 -11.29 18.38 -3.23
C GLU A 39 -12.73 18.27 -3.73
N TYR A 40 -13.25 17.04 -3.77
CA TYR A 40 -14.63 16.77 -4.13
C TYR A 40 -15.59 17.47 -3.16
N VAL A 41 -16.52 18.26 -3.70
CA VAL A 41 -17.56 18.96 -2.95
C VAL A 41 -18.92 18.33 -3.30
N PRO A 42 -19.57 17.60 -2.38
CA PRO A 42 -20.82 16.90 -2.66
C PRO A 42 -21.96 17.79 -3.18
N SER A 43 -21.99 19.07 -2.80
CA SER A 43 -23.01 20.03 -3.24
C SER A 43 -22.67 20.74 -4.55
N ALA A 44 -21.45 20.57 -5.08
CA ALA A 44 -21.03 21.21 -6.32
C ALA A 44 -21.63 20.48 -7.54
N ARG A 45 -21.92 21.25 -8.59
CA ARG A 45 -22.31 20.72 -9.89
C ARG A 45 -21.09 20.69 -10.79
N TYR A 46 -20.67 19.50 -11.18
CA TYR A 46 -19.57 19.31 -12.12
C TYR A 46 -20.14 19.22 -13.54
N ALA A 47 -19.55 19.99 -14.47
CA ALA A 47 -20.02 20.05 -15.86
C ALA A 47 -19.57 18.83 -16.70
N THR A 48 -18.59 18.08 -16.21
CA THR A 48 -17.95 16.96 -16.92
C THR A 48 -17.86 15.73 -16.00
N PRO A 49 -17.64 14.53 -16.57
CA PRO A 49 -17.44 13.32 -15.77
C PRO A 49 -16.26 13.44 -14.81
N LEU A 50 -16.44 12.93 -13.59
CA LEU A 50 -15.44 12.95 -12.54
C LEU A 50 -14.51 11.73 -12.62
N TYR A 51 -13.24 11.95 -12.30
CA TYR A 51 -12.26 10.92 -11.99
C TYR A 51 -11.69 11.20 -10.60
N PHE A 52 -11.73 10.21 -9.72
CA PHE A 52 -11.44 10.40 -8.31
C PHE A 52 -10.01 9.98 -7.94
N VAL A 53 -9.36 10.75 -7.06
CA VAL A 53 -8.08 10.40 -6.45
C VAL A 53 -8.28 10.33 -4.94
N PRO A 54 -8.74 9.18 -4.41
CA PRO A 54 -8.94 9.04 -2.98
C PRO A 54 -7.62 8.91 -2.23
N GLY A 55 -7.52 9.52 -1.05
CA GLY A 55 -6.35 9.35 -0.20
C GLY A 55 -6.29 8.00 0.51
N GLU A 56 -7.44 7.35 0.67
CA GLU A 56 -7.59 6.00 1.24
C GLU A 56 -8.35 5.07 0.30
N THR A 57 -8.28 3.76 0.52
CA THR A 57 -9.11 2.80 -0.21
C THR A 57 -10.57 3.06 0.15
N VAL A 58 -11.44 3.23 -0.85
CA VAL A 58 -12.84 3.58 -0.60
C VAL A 58 -13.60 2.36 -0.09
N VAL A 59 -14.16 2.45 1.11
CA VAL A 59 -14.96 1.38 1.71
C VAL A 59 -16.46 1.63 1.49
N GLY A 60 -17.15 0.62 0.99
CA GLY A 60 -18.60 0.60 0.78
C GLY A 60 -18.99 0.84 -0.68
N LEU A 61 -19.57 -0.18 -1.32
CA LEU A 61 -19.99 -0.13 -2.72
C LEU A 61 -21.06 0.91 -3.00
N GLU A 62 -22.05 1.04 -2.11
CA GLU A 62 -23.14 2.00 -2.27
C GLU A 62 -22.63 3.43 -2.18
N ARG A 63 -21.73 3.70 -1.22
CA ARG A 63 -21.06 5.01 -1.07
C ARG A 63 -20.25 5.36 -2.30
N ALA A 64 -19.47 4.42 -2.84
CA ALA A 64 -18.69 4.62 -4.05
C ALA A 64 -19.59 4.92 -5.26
N ARG A 65 -20.66 4.13 -5.45
CA ARG A 65 -21.63 4.32 -6.55
C ARG A 65 -22.39 5.64 -6.44
N ALA A 66 -22.70 6.09 -5.24
CA ALA A 66 -23.42 7.34 -5.00
C ALA A 66 -22.67 8.58 -5.51
N VAL A 67 -21.34 8.52 -5.54
CA VAL A 67 -20.49 9.60 -6.10
C VAL A 67 -20.03 9.33 -7.54
N GLY A 68 -20.39 8.17 -8.12
CA GLY A 68 -20.08 7.84 -9.51
C GLY A 68 -18.90 6.88 -9.71
N MET A 69 -18.25 6.38 -8.65
CA MET A 69 -17.22 5.34 -8.77
C MET A 69 -17.88 3.96 -9.01
N ARG A 70 -17.77 3.44 -10.22
CA ARG A 70 -18.44 2.18 -10.64
C ARG A 70 -17.46 1.11 -11.08
N SER A 71 -16.26 1.51 -11.48
CA SER A 71 -15.22 0.67 -12.05
C SER A 71 -13.83 1.23 -11.76
N ALA A 72 -12.79 0.47 -12.13
CA ALA A 72 -11.41 0.94 -12.03
C ALA A 72 -11.14 2.18 -12.89
N ASP A 73 -11.94 2.45 -13.93
CA ASP A 73 -11.73 3.61 -14.81
C ASP A 73 -12.17 4.94 -14.19
N ASP A 74 -12.84 4.91 -13.04
CA ASP A 74 -13.42 6.08 -12.37
C ASP A 74 -12.53 6.67 -11.26
N LEU A 75 -11.43 6.00 -10.89
CA LEU A 75 -10.55 6.45 -9.82
C LEU A 75 -9.09 6.05 -10.02
N TYR A 76 -8.18 6.71 -9.32
CA TYR A 76 -6.81 6.25 -9.04
C TYR A 76 -6.75 5.70 -7.61
N GLY A 77 -6.91 4.39 -7.46
CA GLY A 77 -7.06 3.75 -6.16
C GLY A 77 -7.92 2.49 -6.27
N GLY A 78 -8.55 2.09 -5.16
CA GLY A 78 -9.45 0.95 -5.09
C GLY A 78 -10.70 1.19 -4.26
N VAL A 79 -11.71 0.38 -4.55
CA VAL A 79 -12.97 0.30 -3.83
C VAL A 79 -13.15 -1.13 -3.31
N VAL A 80 -13.56 -1.25 -2.05
CA VAL A 80 -13.86 -2.52 -1.39
C VAL A 80 -15.21 -2.49 -0.69
N PRO A 81 -15.92 -3.61 -0.58
CA PRO A 81 -17.20 -3.65 0.13
C PRO A 81 -17.05 -3.53 1.66
N TYR A 82 -15.93 -4.02 2.22
CA TYR A 82 -15.72 -4.13 3.66
C TYR A 82 -14.33 -3.61 4.05
N ALA A 83 -14.23 -2.95 5.21
CA ALA A 83 -13.01 -2.27 5.65
C ALA A 83 -11.80 -3.22 5.82
N PHE A 84 -12.02 -4.46 6.28
CA PHE A 84 -10.93 -5.43 6.48
C PHE A 84 -10.22 -5.79 5.17
N LEU A 85 -10.90 -5.69 4.02
CA LEU A 85 -10.29 -5.93 2.70
C LEU A 85 -9.31 -4.83 2.30
N ALA A 86 -9.49 -3.62 2.85
CA ALA A 86 -8.63 -2.47 2.62
C ALA A 86 -7.42 -2.42 3.56
N ASN A 87 -7.23 -3.42 4.44
CA ASN A 87 -6.23 -3.36 5.50
C ASN A 87 -5.40 -4.66 5.60
N LYS A 88 -4.48 -4.76 6.57
CA LYS A 88 -3.52 -5.88 6.70
C LYS A 88 -4.17 -7.23 7.00
N THR A 89 -5.35 -7.25 7.62
CA THR A 89 -6.00 -8.50 8.08
C THR A 89 -6.41 -9.42 6.95
N ILE A 90 -6.66 -8.88 5.75
CA ILE A 90 -7.00 -9.67 4.56
C ILE A 90 -5.97 -10.77 4.26
N ALA A 91 -4.70 -10.59 4.64
CA ALA A 91 -3.63 -11.53 4.35
C ALA A 91 -3.75 -12.85 5.12
N HIS A 92 -4.52 -12.91 6.21
CA HIS A 92 -4.43 -14.01 7.17
C HIS A 92 -5.78 -14.70 7.44
N PRO A 93 -5.80 -16.01 7.74
CA PRO A 93 -6.98 -16.71 8.22
C PRO A 93 -7.34 -16.29 9.65
N LEU A 94 -8.51 -16.70 10.14
CA LEU A 94 -8.81 -16.67 11.58
C LEU A 94 -8.16 -17.86 12.29
N VAL A 95 -7.98 -17.74 13.61
CA VAL A 95 -7.35 -18.79 14.43
C VAL A 95 -8.17 -20.09 14.47
N ALA A 96 -9.48 -20.00 14.33
CA ALA A 96 -10.39 -21.14 14.34
C ALA A 96 -11.68 -20.84 13.56
N PRO A 97 -12.43 -21.86 13.09
CA PRO A 97 -13.70 -21.66 12.37
C PRO A 97 -14.76 -20.88 13.15
N GLU A 98 -14.76 -20.99 14.48
CA GLU A 98 -15.69 -20.33 15.40
C GLU A 98 -15.26 -18.92 15.84
N ALA A 99 -14.05 -18.49 15.47
CA ALA A 99 -13.53 -17.17 15.82
C ALA A 99 -14.39 -16.05 15.23
N LEU A 100 -14.39 -14.87 15.88
CA LEU A 100 -15.18 -13.74 15.40
C LEU A 100 -14.70 -13.31 14.00
N ALA A 101 -15.62 -13.29 13.04
CA ALA A 101 -15.37 -12.84 11.67
C ALA A 101 -16.19 -11.58 11.36
N PRO A 102 -15.60 -10.55 10.74
CA PRO A 102 -16.37 -9.42 10.25
C PRO A 102 -17.29 -9.85 9.09
N GLN A 103 -18.33 -9.05 8.83
CA GLN A 103 -19.20 -9.27 7.68
C GLN A 103 -18.38 -9.36 6.38
N GLY A 104 -18.67 -10.36 5.56
CA GLY A 104 -18.02 -10.56 4.27
C GLY A 104 -16.69 -11.30 4.31
N TRP A 105 -16.26 -11.77 5.49
CA TRP A 105 -15.06 -12.59 5.63
C TRP A 105 -15.13 -13.87 4.78
N SER A 106 -14.02 -14.25 4.17
CA SER A 106 -13.94 -15.40 3.28
C SER A 106 -12.81 -16.33 3.69
N GLY A 107 -13.16 -17.46 4.31
CA GLY A 107 -12.18 -18.52 4.60
C GLY A 107 -11.53 -19.08 3.33
N ALA A 108 -12.27 -19.17 2.23
CA ALA A 108 -11.76 -19.63 0.94
C ALA A 108 -10.70 -18.69 0.35
N PHE A 109 -10.79 -17.38 0.62
CA PHE A 109 -9.73 -16.43 0.25
C PHE A 109 -8.45 -16.73 1.05
N ALA A 110 -8.56 -16.84 2.37
CA ALA A 110 -7.42 -17.12 3.23
C ALA A 110 -6.71 -18.44 2.85
N THR A 111 -7.47 -19.50 2.56
CA THR A 111 -6.91 -20.77 2.05
C THR A 111 -6.13 -20.58 0.76
N ARG A 112 -6.60 -19.71 -0.14
CA ARG A 112 -5.99 -19.50 -1.45
C ARG A 112 -4.67 -18.73 -1.37
N VAL A 113 -4.56 -17.78 -0.45
CA VAL A 113 -3.36 -16.93 -0.30
C VAL A 113 -2.34 -17.50 0.69
N ARG A 114 -2.67 -18.57 1.41
CA ARG A 114 -1.84 -19.17 2.47
C ARG A 114 -0.37 -19.35 2.09
N GLU A 115 -0.09 -19.84 0.89
CA GLU A 115 1.28 -20.15 0.45
C GLU A 115 2.07 -18.91 -0.01
N VAL A 116 1.44 -17.73 -0.04
CA VAL A 116 2.07 -16.48 -0.48
C VAL A 116 2.04 -15.39 0.58
N VAL A 117 1.67 -15.74 1.81
CA VAL A 117 1.71 -14.89 3.01
C VAL A 117 2.57 -15.57 4.07
N LEU A 118 2.96 -14.83 5.12
CA LEU A 118 3.64 -15.44 6.25
C LEU A 118 2.67 -16.26 7.11
N PRO A 119 3.14 -17.24 7.90
CA PRO A 119 2.32 -17.87 8.92
C PRO A 119 1.75 -16.79 9.85
N GLY A 120 0.43 -16.78 10.00
CA GLY A 120 -0.25 -15.71 10.71
C GLY A 120 -1.75 -15.89 10.78
N TYR A 121 -2.36 -14.99 11.56
CA TYR A 121 -3.78 -14.94 11.84
C TYR A 121 -4.27 -13.49 11.88
N ALA A 122 -5.52 -13.30 11.47
CA ALA A 122 -6.31 -12.14 11.79
C ALA A 122 -7.16 -12.42 13.05
N ALA A 123 -7.29 -11.43 13.92
CA ALA A 123 -8.15 -11.52 15.10
C ALA A 123 -8.97 -10.23 15.27
N PHE A 124 -10.22 -10.38 15.72
CA PHE A 124 -11.15 -9.28 15.95
C PHE A 124 -11.64 -9.22 17.41
N THR A 125 -11.09 -10.08 18.27
CA THR A 125 -11.30 -10.10 19.72
C THR A 125 -9.96 -10.32 20.42
N LEU A 126 -9.85 -9.87 21.69
CA LEU A 126 -8.64 -10.07 22.47
C LEU A 126 -8.38 -11.57 22.74
N GLU A 127 -9.46 -12.34 22.93
CA GLU A 127 -9.39 -13.78 23.13
C GLU A 127 -8.81 -14.50 21.91
N ASP A 128 -9.32 -14.20 20.71
CA ASP A 128 -8.81 -14.79 19.47
C ASP A 128 -7.38 -14.34 19.18
N ALA A 129 -7.04 -13.08 19.49
CA ALA A 129 -5.67 -12.56 19.34
C ALA A 129 -4.69 -13.30 20.27
N TYR A 130 -5.08 -13.55 21.54
CA TYR A 130 -4.29 -14.31 22.49
C TYR A 130 -4.11 -15.77 22.02
N ARG A 131 -5.21 -16.42 21.60
CA ARG A 131 -5.16 -17.80 21.05
C ARG A 131 -4.22 -17.89 19.85
N ALA A 132 -4.32 -16.95 18.91
CA ALA A 132 -3.50 -16.89 17.71
C ALA A 132 -2.02 -16.71 18.05
N ALA A 133 -1.70 -15.73 18.89
CA ALA A 133 -0.33 -15.42 19.26
C ALA A 133 0.30 -16.55 20.08
N ARG A 134 -0.44 -17.17 21.00
CA ARG A 134 0.02 -18.34 21.74
C ARG A 134 0.38 -19.51 20.83
N ALA A 135 -0.42 -19.75 19.78
CA ALA A 135 -0.15 -20.80 18.82
C ALA A 135 1.15 -20.54 18.05
N LEU A 136 1.36 -19.31 17.55
CA LEU A 136 2.58 -18.96 16.80
C LEU A 136 3.83 -18.85 17.68
N LEU A 137 3.68 -18.46 18.95
CA LEU A 137 4.81 -18.37 19.89
C LEU A 137 5.50 -19.72 20.15
N ALA A 138 4.81 -20.83 19.88
CA ALA A 138 5.43 -22.16 19.92
C ALA A 138 6.46 -22.38 18.79
N GLU A 139 6.37 -21.59 17.71
CA GLU A 139 7.24 -21.66 16.53
C GLU A 139 8.28 -20.52 16.50
N GLY A 140 8.10 -19.46 17.29
CA GLY A 140 9.08 -18.38 17.38
C GLY A 140 8.48 -17.02 17.75
N PRO A 141 9.26 -15.94 17.71
CA PRO A 141 8.79 -14.59 17.98
C PRO A 141 7.65 -14.18 17.03
N VAL A 142 6.71 -13.43 17.56
CA VAL A 142 5.49 -13.03 16.86
C VAL A 142 5.44 -11.52 16.74
N ARG A 143 5.03 -11.03 15.57
CA ARG A 143 4.76 -9.63 15.31
C ARG A 143 3.26 -9.37 15.32
N ILE A 144 2.84 -8.44 16.16
CA ILE A 144 1.46 -7.96 16.29
C ILE A 144 1.35 -6.60 15.59
N LYS A 145 0.34 -6.42 14.75
CA LYS A 145 0.10 -5.19 14.00
C LYS A 145 -1.39 -4.82 14.02
N PRO A 146 -1.75 -3.54 14.26
CA PRO A 146 -3.09 -3.04 13.93
C PRO A 146 -3.39 -3.20 12.44
N GLY A 147 -4.59 -3.68 12.11
CA GLY A 147 -4.98 -3.89 10.72
C GLY A 147 -4.89 -2.63 9.86
N ASP A 148 -5.24 -1.48 10.45
CA ASP A 148 -5.23 -0.13 9.86
C ASP A 148 -3.92 0.65 10.07
N GLY A 149 -2.90 0.07 10.70
CA GLY A 149 -1.66 0.77 11.02
C GLY A 149 -0.91 1.22 9.75
N ILE A 150 -0.24 2.37 9.79
CA ILE A 150 0.52 2.93 8.67
C ILE A 150 2.00 3.06 9.04
N GLY A 151 2.90 2.71 8.13
CA GLY A 151 4.33 3.04 8.24
C GLY A 151 5.09 2.33 9.37
N GLY A 152 4.61 1.17 9.85
CA GLY A 152 5.37 0.32 10.77
C GLY A 152 5.40 0.72 12.24
N ARG A 153 4.95 1.93 12.60
CA ARG A 153 5.12 2.52 13.95
C ARG A 153 4.38 1.81 15.08
N ASP A 154 3.22 1.22 14.80
CA ASP A 154 2.38 0.56 15.81
C ASP A 154 2.60 -0.96 15.87
N GLN A 155 3.73 -1.47 15.37
CA GLN A 155 4.02 -2.90 15.34
C GLN A 155 4.84 -3.29 16.57
N LEU A 156 4.50 -4.42 17.18
CA LEU A 156 5.20 -4.94 18.35
C LEU A 156 5.65 -6.37 18.10
N VAL A 157 6.89 -6.68 18.46
CA VAL A 157 7.40 -8.06 18.50
C VAL A 157 7.32 -8.58 19.93
N VAL A 158 6.64 -9.71 20.11
CA VAL A 158 6.52 -10.43 21.38
C VAL A 158 7.25 -11.77 21.30
N ARG A 159 7.88 -12.18 22.40
CA ARG A 159 8.73 -13.39 22.46
C ARG A 159 8.26 -14.43 23.46
N ASP A 160 7.30 -14.08 24.30
CA ASP A 160 6.74 -14.92 25.33
C ASP A 160 5.32 -14.47 25.69
N LEU A 161 4.65 -15.25 26.54
CA LEU A 161 3.26 -14.99 26.93
C LEU A 161 3.11 -13.74 27.79
N ALA A 162 4.10 -13.38 28.61
CA ALA A 162 4.03 -12.18 29.45
C ALA A 162 4.10 -10.91 28.59
N ALA A 163 4.99 -10.89 27.59
CA ALA A 163 5.07 -9.82 26.59
C ALA A 163 3.79 -9.74 25.75
N LEU A 164 3.17 -10.88 25.42
CA LEU A 164 1.88 -10.93 24.73
C LEU A 164 0.75 -10.29 25.57
N GLU A 165 0.63 -10.65 26.84
CA GLU A 165 -0.39 -10.07 27.74
C GLU A 165 -0.23 -8.55 27.83
N GLY A 166 0.99 -8.07 28.10
CA GLY A 166 1.27 -6.63 28.15
C GLY A 166 1.08 -5.90 26.81
N ALA A 167 1.16 -6.61 25.68
CA ALA A 167 0.85 -6.07 24.37
C ALA A 167 -0.66 -5.90 24.16
N LEU A 168 -1.44 -6.93 24.48
CA LEU A 168 -2.88 -6.97 24.30
C LEU A 168 -3.60 -6.00 25.26
N ASP A 169 -3.06 -5.75 26.44
CA ASP A 169 -3.58 -4.75 27.39
C ASP A 169 -3.61 -3.32 26.83
N ARG A 170 -2.77 -3.03 25.83
CA ARG A 170 -2.70 -1.71 25.18
C ARG A 170 -3.62 -1.57 23.96
N VAL A 171 -4.26 -2.66 23.55
CA VAL A 171 -5.12 -2.67 22.36
C VAL A 171 -6.46 -2.05 22.71
N ASP A 172 -6.86 -1.01 21.98
CA ASP A 172 -8.22 -0.47 22.04
C ASP A 172 -9.21 -1.53 21.50
N PRO A 173 -10.12 -2.07 22.34
CA PRO A 173 -11.08 -3.08 21.93
C PRO A 173 -12.01 -2.60 20.80
N ALA A 174 -12.32 -1.30 20.77
CA ALA A 174 -13.19 -0.74 19.75
C ALA A 174 -12.47 -0.65 18.39
N ARG A 175 -11.18 -0.29 18.38
CA ARG A 175 -10.34 -0.34 17.17
C ARG A 175 -10.13 -1.78 16.71
N LEU A 176 -9.88 -2.71 17.63
CA LEU A 176 -9.75 -4.14 17.34
C LEU A 176 -10.99 -4.73 16.65
N ALA A 177 -12.18 -4.48 17.20
CA ALA A 177 -13.41 -5.01 16.62
C ALA A 177 -13.69 -4.46 15.21
N ARG A 178 -13.25 -3.22 14.91
CA ARG A 178 -13.46 -2.57 13.61
C ARG A 178 -12.42 -2.98 12.56
N ASN A 179 -11.14 -2.97 12.95
CA ASN A 179 -10.01 -3.02 12.02
C ASN A 179 -9.21 -4.32 12.11
N GLY A 180 -9.41 -5.08 13.20
CA GLY A 180 -8.69 -6.30 13.50
C GLY A 180 -7.22 -6.07 13.87
N LEU A 181 -6.61 -7.14 14.37
CA LEU A 181 -5.18 -7.30 14.56
C LEU A 181 -4.65 -8.37 13.62
N VAL A 182 -3.43 -8.16 13.14
CA VAL A 182 -2.62 -9.18 12.51
C VAL A 182 -1.62 -9.70 13.53
N ILE A 183 -1.54 -11.02 13.63
CA ILE A 183 -0.60 -11.75 14.46
C ILE A 183 0.15 -12.70 13.51
N GLU A 184 1.42 -12.46 13.25
CA GLU A 184 2.20 -13.24 12.27
C GLU A 184 3.61 -13.52 12.77
N SER A 185 4.28 -14.50 12.16
CA SER A 185 5.69 -14.78 12.47
C SER A 185 6.58 -13.55 12.22
N GLU A 186 7.46 -13.25 13.16
CA GLU A 186 8.47 -12.21 12.99
C GLU A 186 9.66 -12.74 12.17
N LEU A 187 10.15 -11.91 11.24
CA LEU A 187 11.34 -12.22 10.45
C LEU A 187 12.49 -11.27 10.79
N ALA A 188 13.69 -11.82 10.99
CA ALA A 188 14.92 -11.07 11.16
C ALA A 188 15.54 -10.67 9.80
N GLY A 189 16.27 -9.56 9.78
CA GLY A 189 17.02 -9.10 8.60
C GLY A 189 16.14 -8.82 7.37
N ALA A 190 14.90 -8.41 7.60
CA ALA A 190 13.90 -8.45 6.55
C ALA A 190 13.99 -7.27 5.57
N THR A 191 13.84 -7.56 4.28
CA THR A 191 13.74 -6.57 3.20
C THR A 191 12.30 -6.51 2.71
N THR A 192 11.74 -5.30 2.60
CA THR A 192 10.38 -5.10 2.07
C THR A 192 10.45 -4.63 0.63
N TYR A 193 9.69 -5.29 -0.23
CA TYR A 193 9.52 -4.95 -1.63
C TYR A 193 8.10 -4.44 -1.90
N SER A 194 8.00 -3.48 -2.80
CA SER A 194 6.74 -2.99 -3.36
C SER A 194 6.56 -3.61 -4.74
N VAL A 195 5.46 -4.33 -4.95
CA VAL A 195 5.09 -4.91 -6.24
C VAL A 195 3.68 -4.50 -6.59
N GLY A 196 3.46 -4.03 -7.82
CA GLY A 196 2.13 -3.55 -8.16
C GLY A 196 1.85 -3.33 -9.63
N GLN A 197 0.61 -2.96 -9.90
CA GLN A 197 0.10 -2.59 -11.19
C GLN A 197 -0.79 -1.35 -11.06
N VAL A 198 -0.64 -0.43 -11.99
CA VAL A 198 -1.41 0.80 -12.08
C VAL A 198 -1.97 0.96 -13.48
N ALA A 199 -3.22 1.43 -13.59
CA ALA A 199 -3.87 1.74 -14.85
C ALA A 199 -4.51 3.14 -14.79
N VAL A 200 -4.14 4.02 -15.72
CA VAL A 200 -4.73 5.36 -15.86
C VAL A 200 -4.83 5.69 -17.35
N ASN A 201 -5.98 6.21 -17.78
CA ASN A 201 -6.19 6.66 -19.17
C ASN A 201 -5.88 5.58 -20.23
N GLY A 202 -6.32 4.34 -19.99
CA GLY A 202 -6.04 3.19 -20.85
C GLY A 202 -4.58 2.73 -20.88
N MET A 203 -3.68 3.38 -20.13
CA MET A 203 -2.29 2.98 -19.99
C MET A 203 -2.09 2.17 -18.72
N ALA A 204 -1.42 1.02 -18.85
CA ALA A 204 -1.01 0.20 -17.72
C ALA A 204 0.50 0.25 -17.51
N ALA A 205 0.92 0.21 -16.25
CA ALA A 205 2.29 -0.03 -15.84
C ALA A 205 2.33 -1.05 -14.70
N THR A 206 3.35 -1.91 -14.68
CA THR A 206 3.56 -2.92 -13.64
C THR A 206 4.98 -2.77 -13.12
N TYR A 207 5.18 -2.92 -11.81
CA TYR A 207 6.46 -2.61 -11.18
C TYR A 207 6.82 -3.58 -10.06
N CYS A 208 8.11 -3.61 -9.76
CA CYS A 208 8.66 -4.17 -8.54
C CYS A 208 9.81 -3.30 -8.05
N GLY A 209 10.12 -3.36 -6.77
CA GLY A 209 11.27 -2.67 -6.23
C GLY A 209 11.32 -2.72 -4.72
N THR A 210 12.25 -1.99 -4.12
CA THR A 210 12.56 -2.09 -2.69
C THR A 210 12.12 -0.84 -1.95
N GLN A 211 11.53 -1.03 -0.76
CA GLN A 211 11.22 0.06 0.15
C GLN A 211 12.47 0.43 0.97
N LYS A 212 12.61 1.72 1.26
CA LYS A 212 13.72 2.24 2.07
C LYS A 212 13.16 2.89 3.33
N LEU A 213 13.91 2.74 4.43
CA LEU A 213 13.68 3.50 5.65
C LEU A 213 14.60 4.71 5.68
N THR A 214 14.16 5.76 6.36
CA THR A 214 14.91 6.98 6.65
C THR A 214 14.71 7.33 8.12
N PRO A 215 15.68 7.96 8.80
CA PRO A 215 15.38 8.60 10.07
C PRO A 215 14.39 9.76 9.88
N ASP A 216 13.44 9.89 10.79
CA ASP A 216 12.60 11.09 10.91
C ASP A 216 13.31 12.22 11.70
N ASN A 217 12.61 13.33 11.93
CA ASN A 217 13.15 14.47 12.70
C ASN A 217 13.51 14.11 14.16
N GLY A 218 13.00 12.99 14.70
CA GLY A 218 13.35 12.46 16.01
C GLY A 218 14.43 11.36 15.96
N GLY A 219 14.98 11.07 14.78
CA GLY A 219 15.96 10.00 14.57
C GLY A 219 15.37 8.59 14.56
N GLN A 220 14.04 8.44 14.60
CA GLN A 220 13.39 7.14 14.56
C GLN A 220 13.24 6.65 13.12
N PRO A 221 13.32 5.33 12.86
CA PRO A 221 13.04 4.79 11.55
C PRO A 221 11.63 5.14 11.07
N ALA A 222 11.55 5.75 9.90
CA ALA A 222 10.32 6.08 9.18
C ALA A 222 10.42 5.60 7.74
N TYR A 223 9.27 5.54 7.06
CA TYR A 223 9.25 5.24 5.63
C TYR A 223 10.00 6.33 4.85
N GLY A 224 10.99 5.92 4.06
CA GLY A 224 11.89 6.81 3.31
C GLY A 224 11.64 6.83 1.82
N GLY A 225 10.71 6.03 1.30
CA GLY A 225 10.41 5.93 -0.13
C GLY A 225 10.56 4.53 -0.70
N SER A 226 10.30 4.40 -2.00
CA SER A 226 10.45 3.16 -2.76
C SER A 226 11.33 3.41 -3.97
N ASP A 227 12.19 2.45 -4.31
CA ASP A 227 13.01 2.44 -5.51
C ASP A 227 12.47 1.36 -6.45
N LEU A 228 11.83 1.78 -7.55
CA LEU A 228 11.03 0.91 -8.40
C LEU A 228 11.59 0.80 -9.81
N LEU A 229 11.61 -0.42 -10.32
CA LEU A 229 11.68 -0.69 -11.75
C LEU A 229 10.25 -0.85 -12.27
N ILE A 230 9.88 0.00 -13.21
CA ILE A 230 8.51 0.11 -13.72
C ILE A 230 8.51 -0.22 -15.21
N ALA A 231 7.75 -1.24 -15.60
CA ALA A 231 7.55 -1.65 -16.98
C ALA A 231 6.21 -1.12 -17.53
N ARG A 232 6.22 -0.70 -18.79
CA ARG A 232 4.99 -0.35 -19.52
C ARG A 232 4.24 -1.63 -19.89
N GLY A 233 3.01 -1.76 -19.40
CA GLY A 233 2.14 -2.91 -19.63
C GLY A 233 1.90 -3.76 -18.38
N GLY A 234 1.48 -5.00 -18.60
CA GLY A 234 1.12 -5.96 -17.55
C GLY A 234 2.30 -6.79 -17.03
N TRP A 235 1.99 -7.83 -16.26
CA TRP A 235 2.97 -8.75 -15.66
C TRP A 235 4.02 -9.29 -16.65
N ALA A 236 3.60 -9.66 -17.87
CA ALA A 236 4.53 -10.17 -18.90
C ALA A 236 5.60 -9.13 -19.30
N ALA A 237 5.30 -7.83 -19.23
CA ALA A 237 6.28 -6.79 -19.51
C ALA A 237 7.32 -6.67 -18.40
N LEU A 238 6.92 -6.90 -17.14
CA LEU A 238 7.83 -6.92 -15.99
C LEU A 238 8.67 -8.20 -15.97
N ASP A 239 8.06 -9.36 -16.27
CA ASP A 239 8.74 -10.67 -16.33
C ASP A 239 9.88 -10.71 -17.36
N ALA A 240 9.76 -9.92 -18.42
CA ALA A 240 10.74 -9.78 -19.50
C ALA A 240 11.98 -8.95 -19.12
N LEU A 241 11.96 -8.24 -17.98
CA LEU A 241 13.12 -7.50 -17.49
C LEU A 241 14.10 -8.44 -16.78
N GLU A 242 15.37 -8.03 -16.75
CA GLU A 242 16.37 -8.70 -15.92
C GLU A 242 16.15 -8.30 -14.46
N LEU A 243 15.88 -9.30 -13.62
CA LEU A 243 15.46 -9.12 -12.23
C LEU A 243 16.18 -10.11 -11.35
N ALA A 244 16.60 -9.63 -10.18
CA ALA A 244 17.17 -10.45 -9.13
C ALA A 244 16.17 -11.55 -8.68
N PRO A 245 16.66 -12.73 -8.24
CA PRO A 245 15.79 -13.84 -7.83
C PRO A 245 14.75 -13.48 -6.76
N GLU A 246 15.11 -12.59 -5.83
CA GLU A 246 14.27 -12.12 -4.73
C GLU A 246 13.10 -11.29 -5.26
N LEU A 247 13.34 -10.39 -6.22
CA LEU A 247 12.28 -9.63 -6.89
C LEU A 247 11.36 -10.55 -7.69
N ARG A 248 11.90 -11.59 -8.35
CA ARG A 248 11.07 -12.59 -9.03
C ARG A 248 10.18 -13.35 -8.05
N LEU A 249 10.66 -13.67 -6.85
CA LEU A 249 9.85 -14.29 -5.80
C LEU A 249 8.74 -13.34 -5.33
N ALA A 250 9.09 -12.10 -5.01
CA ALA A 250 8.13 -11.06 -4.62
C ALA A 250 7.02 -10.88 -5.68
N ILE A 251 7.39 -10.84 -6.96
CA ILE A 251 6.43 -10.75 -8.08
C ILE A 251 5.48 -11.94 -8.11
N ARG A 252 5.99 -13.18 -7.96
CA ARG A 252 5.14 -14.38 -7.96
C ARG A 252 4.12 -14.34 -6.82
N GLN A 253 4.55 -13.97 -5.61
CA GLN A 253 3.69 -13.89 -4.43
C GLN A 253 2.64 -12.79 -4.58
N ALA A 254 3.05 -11.57 -4.94
CA ALA A 254 2.15 -10.45 -5.16
C ALA A 254 1.13 -10.73 -6.28
N ARG A 255 1.56 -11.36 -7.39
CA ARG A 255 0.67 -11.72 -8.50
C ARG A 255 -0.36 -12.78 -8.12
N ALA A 256 0.02 -13.77 -7.33
CA ALA A 256 -0.90 -14.79 -6.82
C ALA A 256 -1.93 -14.17 -5.87
N PHE A 257 -1.48 -13.30 -4.97
CA PHE A 257 -2.34 -12.53 -4.06
C PHE A 257 -3.30 -11.61 -4.83
N ASP A 258 -2.79 -10.86 -5.83
CA ASP A 258 -3.59 -10.02 -6.72
C ASP A 258 -4.69 -10.82 -7.45
N THR A 259 -4.33 -11.99 -7.96
CA THR A 259 -5.26 -12.88 -8.67
C THR A 259 -6.38 -13.35 -7.73
N ALA A 260 -6.07 -13.63 -6.46
CA ALA A 260 -7.08 -13.93 -5.45
C ALA A 260 -7.96 -12.71 -5.16
N CYS A 261 -7.37 -11.53 -4.97
CA CYS A 261 -8.10 -10.29 -4.67
C CYS A 261 -9.08 -9.89 -5.78
N ARG A 262 -8.72 -10.11 -7.05
CA ARG A 262 -9.60 -9.83 -8.20
C ARG A 262 -10.85 -10.70 -8.26
N GLN A 263 -10.86 -11.82 -7.56
CA GLN A 263 -12.02 -12.72 -7.50
C GLN A 263 -12.96 -12.41 -6.34
N LEU A 264 -12.59 -11.46 -5.47
CA LEU A 264 -13.47 -11.01 -4.40
C LEU A 264 -14.61 -10.16 -4.96
N PRO A 265 -15.88 -10.49 -4.64
CA PRO A 265 -17.03 -9.74 -5.12
C PRO A 265 -16.98 -8.27 -4.69
N GLY A 266 -17.22 -7.37 -5.65
CA GLY A 266 -17.29 -5.93 -5.35
C GLY A 266 -15.93 -5.26 -5.14
N VAL A 267 -14.82 -5.94 -5.36
CA VAL A 267 -13.49 -5.32 -5.30
C VAL A 267 -13.07 -4.87 -6.69
N PHE A 268 -12.73 -3.59 -6.85
CA PHE A 268 -12.11 -3.07 -8.07
C PHE A 268 -11.08 -2.00 -7.74
N ALA A 269 -10.03 -1.91 -8.55
CA ALA A 269 -8.95 -0.97 -8.35
C ALA A 269 -8.18 -0.74 -9.64
N SER A 270 -7.85 0.51 -9.91
CA SER A 270 -6.90 0.94 -10.95
C SER A 270 -5.47 0.93 -10.45
N ARG A 271 -5.27 1.13 -9.14
CA ARG A 271 -3.97 1.07 -8.48
C ARG A 271 -3.93 -0.09 -7.51
N ARG A 272 -2.98 -0.99 -7.70
CA ARG A 272 -2.79 -2.19 -6.88
C ARG A 272 -1.34 -2.30 -6.48
N ASN A 273 -1.02 -2.04 -5.21
CA ASN A 273 0.30 -2.27 -4.63
C ASN A 273 0.22 -3.38 -3.58
N TYR A 274 1.27 -4.19 -3.51
CA TYR A 274 1.44 -5.26 -2.53
C TYR A 274 2.82 -5.12 -1.91
N ASP A 275 2.86 -5.12 -0.58
CA ASP A 275 4.11 -5.10 0.15
C ASP A 275 4.47 -6.55 0.47
N THR A 276 5.61 -7.02 -0.03
CA THR A 276 6.14 -8.37 0.23
C THR A 276 7.40 -8.28 1.06
N LEU A 277 7.54 -9.19 2.02
CA LEU A 277 8.72 -9.27 2.88
C LEU A 277 9.56 -10.48 2.50
N LEU A 278 10.88 -10.38 2.63
CA LEU A 278 11.81 -11.51 2.64
C LEU A 278 12.75 -11.37 3.83
N GLY A 279 12.90 -12.41 4.64
CA GLY A 279 13.78 -12.41 5.81
C GLY A 279 14.00 -13.82 6.35
N HIS A 280 14.51 -13.92 7.57
CA HIS A 280 14.80 -15.18 8.24
C HIS A 280 13.87 -15.42 9.42
N ASP A 281 13.32 -16.63 9.55
CA ASP A 281 12.55 -17.04 10.73
C ASP A 281 13.46 -17.36 11.93
N ALA A 282 12.85 -17.83 13.03
CA ALA A 282 13.56 -18.13 14.28
C ALA A 282 14.59 -19.26 14.12
N GLU A 283 14.36 -20.19 13.17
CA GLU A 283 15.26 -21.27 12.79
C GLU A 283 16.32 -20.84 11.76
N GLY A 284 16.30 -19.58 11.32
CA GLY A 284 17.21 -19.03 10.32
C GLY A 284 16.85 -19.37 8.87
N GLN A 285 15.69 -19.99 8.62
CA GLN A 285 15.22 -20.33 7.29
C GLN A 285 14.70 -19.08 6.58
N VAL A 286 15.00 -18.98 5.28
CA VAL A 286 14.47 -17.88 4.46
C VAL A 286 12.96 -18.05 4.31
N ARG A 287 12.23 -17.00 4.65
CA ARG A 287 10.79 -16.87 4.48
C ARG A 287 10.48 -15.62 3.68
N ALA A 288 9.43 -15.70 2.88
CA ALA A 288 8.89 -14.56 2.17
C ALA A 288 7.37 -14.63 2.10
N GLY A 289 6.70 -13.48 2.05
CA GLY A 289 5.25 -13.42 1.92
C GLY A 289 4.73 -11.99 1.73
N VAL A 290 3.53 -11.88 1.16
CA VAL A 290 2.77 -10.64 1.11
C VAL A 290 2.34 -10.28 2.54
N LEU A 291 2.68 -9.07 2.96
CA LEU A 291 2.28 -8.51 4.25
C LEU A 291 0.91 -7.85 4.16
N GLU A 292 0.70 -7.09 3.09
CA GLU A 292 -0.53 -6.32 2.89
C GLU A 292 -0.71 -5.86 1.44
N GLN A 293 -1.94 -5.45 1.13
CA GLN A 293 -2.25 -4.66 -0.06
C GLN A 293 -2.34 -3.17 0.29
N SER A 294 -2.10 -2.31 -0.69
CA SER A 294 -2.35 -0.86 -0.61
C SER A 294 -2.98 -0.36 -1.91
N TRP A 295 -4.29 -0.15 -1.90
CA TRP A 295 -5.08 0.39 -3.03
C TRP A 295 -5.45 1.87 -2.85
N ARG A 296 -4.53 2.63 -2.26
CA ARG A 296 -4.66 4.07 -1.98
C ARG A 296 -3.43 4.85 -2.42
N ILE A 297 -3.40 6.16 -2.24
CA ILE A 297 -2.16 6.94 -2.42
C ILE A 297 -1.11 6.50 -1.39
N GLY A 298 0.14 6.41 -1.83
CA GLY A 298 1.26 6.01 -0.98
C GLY A 298 2.61 6.21 -1.65
N GLY A 299 3.66 5.62 -1.07
CA GLY A 299 5.03 5.86 -1.49
C GLY A 299 5.36 5.45 -2.93
N ALA A 300 4.62 4.51 -3.53
CA ALA A 300 4.80 4.14 -4.93
C ALA A 300 4.02 5.05 -5.91
N SER A 301 3.09 5.89 -5.44
CA SER A 301 2.21 6.68 -6.32
C SER A 301 2.95 7.73 -7.14
N GLY A 302 3.91 8.45 -6.57
CA GLY A 302 4.75 9.39 -7.31
C GLY A 302 5.51 8.72 -8.47
N PRO A 303 6.29 7.66 -8.20
CA PRO A 303 6.93 6.84 -9.22
C PRO A 303 6.00 6.31 -10.30
N GLU A 304 4.82 5.78 -9.91
CA GLU A 304 3.80 5.30 -10.84
C GLU A 304 3.35 6.37 -11.83
N ILE A 305 2.98 7.55 -11.33
CA ILE A 305 2.46 8.65 -12.15
C ILE A 305 3.58 9.22 -13.04
N ALA A 306 4.80 9.37 -12.51
CA ALA A 306 5.95 9.81 -13.29
C ALA A 306 6.28 8.84 -14.44
N ALA A 307 6.21 7.52 -14.19
CA ALA A 307 6.43 6.51 -15.21
C ALA A 307 5.35 6.54 -16.30
N LEU A 308 4.07 6.65 -15.91
CA LEU A 308 2.97 6.78 -16.88
C LEU A 308 3.12 8.05 -17.73
N ALA A 309 3.52 9.18 -17.15
CA ALA A 309 3.82 10.40 -17.89
C ALA A 309 4.98 10.21 -18.89
N ALA A 310 6.06 9.53 -18.48
CA ALA A 310 7.17 9.22 -19.38
C ALA A 310 6.76 8.29 -20.53
N PHE A 311 5.98 7.24 -20.26
CA PHE A 311 5.46 6.33 -21.28
C PHE A 311 4.46 7.01 -22.23
N HIS A 312 3.70 7.99 -21.73
CA HIS A 312 2.80 8.81 -22.54
C HIS A 312 3.59 9.69 -23.51
N GLY A 313 4.61 10.39 -23.02
CA GLY A 313 5.44 11.26 -23.85
C GLY A 313 6.38 10.52 -24.81
N GLN A 314 6.72 9.27 -24.52
CA GLN A 314 7.65 8.46 -25.33
C GLN A 314 7.05 7.07 -25.60
N PRO A 315 6.27 6.88 -26.68
CA PRO A 315 5.62 5.61 -26.98
C PRO A 315 6.57 4.41 -27.18
N GLY A 316 7.85 4.65 -27.47
CA GLY A 316 8.87 3.59 -27.56
C GLY A 316 9.47 3.19 -26.21
N LEU A 317 9.27 3.97 -25.14
CA LEU A 317 9.83 3.69 -23.82
C LEU A 317 9.13 2.50 -23.18
N ARG A 318 9.92 1.50 -22.78
CA ARG A 318 9.43 0.21 -22.27
C ARG A 318 9.54 0.06 -20.76
N ALA A 319 10.54 0.67 -20.15
CA ALA A 319 10.75 0.62 -18.71
C ALA A 319 11.49 1.88 -18.23
N VAL A 320 11.34 2.18 -16.94
CA VAL A 320 12.01 3.28 -16.25
C VAL A 320 12.40 2.84 -14.83
N HIS A 321 13.44 3.44 -14.30
CA HIS A 321 13.66 3.49 -12.86
C HIS A 321 12.96 4.72 -12.31
N ALA A 322 12.16 4.54 -11.26
CA ALA A 322 11.52 5.65 -10.59
C ALA A 322 11.58 5.44 -9.08
N ARG A 323 12.09 6.44 -8.37
CA ARG A 323 12.21 6.42 -6.92
C ARG A 323 11.39 7.52 -6.28
N SER A 324 10.70 7.21 -5.20
CA SER A 324 10.20 8.22 -4.27
C SER A 324 11.16 8.37 -3.11
N ALA A 325 11.15 9.55 -2.51
CA ALA A 325 11.87 9.80 -1.28
C ALA A 325 11.04 10.68 -0.35
N GLU A 326 11.08 10.35 0.93
CA GLU A 326 10.69 11.24 2.03
C GLU A 326 11.96 11.55 2.81
N ILE A 327 12.34 12.82 2.88
CA ILE A 327 13.53 13.26 3.63
C ILE A 327 13.13 14.28 4.68
N TYR A 328 13.56 14.07 5.91
CA TYR A 328 13.23 14.89 7.07
C TYR A 328 14.34 15.90 7.34
N GLY A 329 13.97 17.05 7.90
CA GLY A 329 14.86 18.16 8.25
C GLY A 329 14.73 19.38 7.32
N GLU A 330 15.15 20.55 7.81
CA GLU A 330 15.01 21.84 7.11
C GLU A 330 15.96 21.97 5.91
N CYS A 331 17.15 21.40 6.01
CA CYS A 331 18.19 21.43 4.97
C CYS A 331 18.05 20.32 3.93
N ALA A 332 16.93 19.60 3.92
CA ALA A 332 16.60 18.59 2.92
C ALA A 332 16.52 19.24 1.53
N VAL A 333 17.50 18.95 0.66
CA VAL A 333 17.52 19.41 -0.73
C VAL A 333 17.25 18.22 -1.65
N PRO A 334 16.16 18.23 -2.44
CA PRO A 334 15.93 17.18 -3.42
C PRO A 334 16.99 17.26 -4.54
N PRO A 335 17.35 16.13 -5.18
CA PRO A 335 18.31 16.12 -6.27
C PRO A 335 17.78 16.92 -7.48
N PRO A 336 18.66 17.32 -8.40
CA PRO A 336 18.25 17.97 -9.65
C PRO A 336 17.17 17.16 -10.38
N HIS A 337 16.23 17.85 -11.02
CA HIS A 337 15.12 17.25 -11.79
C HIS A 337 14.12 16.41 -10.96
N ALA A 338 14.20 16.44 -9.63
CA ALA A 338 13.18 15.84 -8.79
C ALA A 338 11.83 16.53 -8.97
N ILE A 339 10.78 15.73 -9.12
CA ILE A 339 9.38 16.17 -9.07
C ILE A 339 9.02 16.29 -7.59
N VAL A 340 8.97 17.51 -7.07
CA VAL A 340 8.65 17.78 -5.66
C VAL A 340 7.13 17.78 -5.46
N HIS A 341 6.65 16.91 -4.57
CA HIS A 341 5.23 16.78 -4.22
C HIS A 341 4.88 17.62 -2.98
N TYR A 342 5.84 17.73 -2.06
CA TYR A 342 5.70 18.54 -0.85
C TYR A 342 7.08 19.00 -0.36
N ARG A 343 7.13 20.24 0.14
CA ARG A 343 8.27 20.76 0.89
C ARG A 343 7.75 21.79 1.89
N GLY A 344 7.95 21.53 3.18
CA GLY A 344 7.46 22.41 4.23
C GLY A 344 7.58 21.81 5.62
N VAL A 345 6.95 22.47 6.60
CA VAL A 345 6.89 22.02 7.99
C VAL A 345 5.48 21.49 8.26
N ASP A 346 5.38 20.19 8.47
CA ASP A 346 4.16 19.53 8.89
C ASP A 346 4.00 19.62 10.42
N ALA A 347 2.78 19.83 10.89
CA ALA A 347 2.49 20.01 12.32
C ALA A 347 2.87 18.79 13.19
N ARG A 348 2.85 17.58 12.63
CA ARG A 348 3.20 16.33 13.33
C ARG A 348 4.59 15.83 12.93
N ALA A 349 4.89 15.83 11.64
CA ALA A 349 6.11 15.25 11.11
C ALA A 349 7.30 16.21 11.13
N GLY A 350 7.10 17.51 11.39
CA GLY A 350 8.14 18.54 11.33
C GLY A 350 8.53 18.89 9.89
N ALA A 351 9.72 19.45 9.71
CA ALA A 351 10.24 19.77 8.38
C ALA A 351 10.47 18.49 7.55
N LEU A 352 9.91 18.43 6.34
CA LEU A 352 10.15 17.33 5.40
C LEU A 352 9.97 17.74 3.94
N THR A 353 10.60 16.98 3.05
CA THR A 353 10.44 17.07 1.59
C THR A 353 10.06 15.70 1.03
N LYS A 354 9.04 15.67 0.17
CA LYS A 354 8.61 14.48 -0.58
C LYS A 354 8.79 14.72 -2.07
N TYR A 355 9.47 13.80 -2.75
CA TYR A 355 9.74 13.95 -4.18
C TYR A 355 9.85 12.61 -4.91
N THR A 356 9.80 12.67 -6.24
CA THR A 356 10.07 11.56 -7.14
C THR A 356 11.20 11.91 -8.11
N VAL A 357 12.06 10.94 -8.39
CA VAL A 357 13.06 11.01 -9.47
C VAL A 357 12.76 9.88 -10.43
N ILE A 358 12.91 10.15 -11.72
CA ILE A 358 12.71 9.17 -12.80
C ILE A 358 13.91 9.19 -13.74
N GLU A 359 14.37 8.00 -14.09
CA GLU A 359 15.53 7.74 -14.92
C GLU A 359 15.16 6.66 -15.96
N ARG A 360 15.79 6.69 -17.13
CA ARG A 360 15.58 5.65 -18.13
C ARG A 360 16.14 4.32 -17.62
N TYR A 361 15.44 3.23 -17.89
CA TYR A 361 16.00 1.90 -17.69
C TYR A 361 16.98 1.59 -18.83
N GLU A 362 18.23 1.33 -18.46
CA GLU A 362 19.25 0.80 -19.36
C GLU A 362 19.58 -0.62 -18.90
N PRO A 363 19.34 -1.66 -19.73
CA PRO A 363 19.75 -3.02 -19.40
C PRO A 363 21.27 -3.05 -19.17
N ALA A 364 21.73 -3.85 -18.21
CA ALA A 364 23.14 -4.18 -18.12
C ALA A 364 23.57 -4.79 -19.46
N ARG A 365 24.65 -4.26 -20.05
CA ARG A 365 25.17 -4.71 -21.36
C ARG A 365 25.90 -6.03 -21.26
#